data_AF-A0A7X8NWA4-F1
#
_entry.id   AF-A0A7X8NWA4-F1
#
_cell.length_a   1.000
_cell.length_b   1.000
_cell.length_c   1.000
_cell.angle_alpha   90.00
_cell.angle_beta   90.00
_cell.angle_gamma   90.00
#
_symmetry.space_group_name_H-M   'P 1'
#
loop_
_entity.id
_entity.type
_entity.pdbx_description
1 polymer ?
#
loop_
_entity_poly.entity_id
_entity_poly.type
_entity_poly.pdbx_seq_one_letter_code
_entity_poly.pdbx_strand_id
1 'polypeptide(L)' 'MELIDTSAVAHAILDAPGWAGVGITASSSFRREDAALELARVIADAVDAPVSAPPPEQSTLPL' A
#
# COMPACT_ATOMS: atom_id res chain seq x y z
N MET A 1 -16.29 1.64 -14.03
CA MET A 1 -15.14 1.10 -13.27
C MET A 1 -14.45 2.27 -12.64
N GLU A 2 -14.37 2.29 -11.32
CA GLU A 2 -13.58 3.28 -10.61
C GLU A 2 -12.09 3.02 -10.87
N LEU A 3 -11.31 4.09 -11.06
CA LEU A 3 -9.89 3.98 -11.33
C LEU A 3 -9.17 3.84 -9.98
N ILE A 4 -8.45 2.74 -9.78
CA ILE A 4 -7.70 2.49 -8.54
C ILE A 4 -6.61 3.56 -8.42
N ASP A 5 -6.52 4.23 -7.27
CA ASP A 5 -5.44 5.17 -6.97
C ASP A 5 -4.10 4.43 -6.93
N THR A 6 -3.30 4.61 -7.97
CA THR A 6 -1.99 3.96 -8.09
C THR A 6 -0.98 4.49 -7.08
N SER A 7 -1.17 5.70 -6.54
CA SER A 7 -0.32 6.25 -5.48
C SER A 7 -0.60 5.56 -4.16
N ALA A 8 -1.87 5.34 -3.82
CA ALA A 8 -2.26 4.56 -2.65
C ALA A 8 -1.72 3.13 -2.70
N VAL A 9 -1.80 2.48 -3.86
CA VAL A 9 -1.21 1.15 -4.08
C VAL A 9 0.30 1.15 -3.92
N ALA A 10 1.00 2.15 -4.47
CA ALA A 10 2.45 2.23 -4.35
C ALA A 10 2.90 2.42 -2.89
N HIS A 11 2.20 3.27 -2.13
CA HIS A 11 2.47 3.44 -0.70
C HIS A 11 2.18 2.16 0.08
N ALA A 12 1.06 1.48 -0.20
CA ALA A 12 0.74 0.19 0.41
C ALA A 12 1.81 -0.88 0.18
N ILE A 13 2.42 -0.91 -1.00
CA ILE A 13 3.53 -1.84 -1.31
C ILE A 13 4.77 -1.50 -0.47
N LEU A 14 5.09 -0.21 -0.30
CA LEU A 14 6.25 0.24 0.47
C LEU A 14 6.04 0.07 1.98
N ASP A 15 4.81 0.20 2.47
CA ASP A 15 4.43 0.09 3.87
C ASP A 15 4.15 -1.36 4.30
N ALA A 16 4.03 -2.29 3.35
CA ALA A 16 3.84 -3.71 3.64
C ALA A 16 4.99 -4.24 4.53
N PRO A 17 4.70 -5.21 5.43
CA PRO A 17 5.73 -5.82 6.26
C PRO A 17 6.89 -6.34 5.40
N GLY A 18 8.13 -6.05 5.78
CA GLY A 18 9.31 -6.42 4.97
C GLY A 18 9.41 -7.93 4.66
N TRP A 19 8.83 -8.78 5.50
CA TRP A 19 8.74 -10.22 5.24
C TRP A 19 7.83 -10.55 4.04
N ALA A 20 6.76 -9.79 3.81
CA ALA A 20 5.82 -9.99 2.71
C ALA A 20 6.47 -9.58 1.38
N GLY A 21 7.15 -8.43 1.35
CA GLY A 21 7.88 -7.98 0.16
C GLY A 21 8.95 -8.98 -0.31
N VAL A 22 9.76 -9.49 0.62
CA VAL A 22 10.74 -10.55 0.31
C VAL A 22 10.04 -11.89 0.01
N GLY A 23 8.97 -12.18 0.76
CA GLY A 23 8.23 -13.43 0.72
C GLY A 23 7.62 -13.76 -0.64
N ILE A 24 7.18 -12.77 -1.42
CA ILE A 24 6.66 -12.99 -2.79
C ILE A 24 7.71 -13.59 -3.74
N THR A 25 8.99 -13.37 -3.46
CA THR A 25 10.09 -13.93 -4.26
C THR A 25 10.66 -15.23 -3.69
N ALA A 26 10.10 -15.74 -2.58
CA ALA A 26 10.62 -16.94 -1.92
C ALA A 26 10.52 -18.18 -2.82
N SER A 27 11.46 -19.13 -2.68
CA SER A 27 11.42 -20.38 -3.46
C SER A 27 10.28 -21.32 -3.00
N SER A 28 9.91 -21.26 -1.72
CA SER A 28 8.80 -22.04 -1.15
C SER A 28 7.45 -21.44 -1.54
N SER A 29 6.56 -22.26 -2.13
CA SER A 29 5.21 -21.84 -2.52
C SER A 29 4.38 -21.38 -1.34
N PHE A 30 4.39 -22.12 -0.23
CA PHE A 30 3.65 -21.77 0.98
C PHE A 30 4.02 -20.38 1.52
N ARG A 31 5.32 -20.04 1.52
CA ARG A 31 5.75 -18.69 1.94
C ARG A 31 5.37 -17.60 0.95
N ARG A 32 5.38 -17.88 -0.36
CA ARG A 32 4.92 -16.92 -1.37
C ARG A 32 3.43 -16.63 -1.23
N GLU A 33 2.63 -17.65 -0.98
CA GLU A 33 1.17 -17.52 -0.83
C GLU A 33 0.83 -16.67 0.39
N ASP A 34 1.43 -16.95 1.55
CA ASP A 34 1.22 -16.17 2.77
C ASP A 34 1.63 -14.69 2.58
N ALA A 35 2.78 -14.46 1.94
CA ALA A 35 3.26 -13.12 1.62
C ALA A 35 2.35 -12.39 0.63
N ALA A 36 1.82 -13.08 -0.38
CA ALA A 36 0.90 -12.50 -1.35
C ALA A 36 -0.44 -12.14 -0.69
N LEU A 37 -0.95 -12.97 0.22
CA LEU A 37 -2.16 -12.69 0.97
C LEU A 37 -2.01 -11.46 1.88
N GLU A 38 -0.88 -11.36 2.59
CA GLU A 38 -0.62 -10.19 3.42
C GLU A 38 -0.49 -8.91 2.57
N LEU A 39 0.26 -8.96 1.47
CA LEU A 39 0.39 -7.81 0.58
C LEU A 39 -0.95 -7.39 -0.01
N ALA A 40 -1.79 -8.35 -0.41
CA ALA A 40 -3.13 -8.08 -0.92
C ALA A 40 -4.01 -7.40 0.13
N ARG A 41 -3.91 -7.82 1.40
CA ARG A 41 -4.63 -7.20 2.51
C ARG A 41 -4.22 -5.75 2.72
N VAL A 42 -2.91 -5.46 2.75
CA VAL A 42 -2.39 -4.10 2.92
C VAL A 42 -2.84 -3.19 1.76
N ILE A 43 -2.82 -3.70 0.53
CA ILE A 43 -3.30 -2.95 -0.65
C ILE A 43 -4.81 -2.70 -0.56
N ALA A 44 -5.61 -3.69 -0.17
CA ALA A 44 -7.05 -3.53 -0.02
C ALA A 44 -7.40 -2.48 1.05
N ASP A 45 -6.74 -2.55 2.21
CA ASP A 45 -6.94 -1.59 3.30
C ASP A 45 -6.58 -0.15 2.85
N ALA A 46 -5.55 0.02 2.01
CA ALA A 46 -5.15 1.34 1.49
C ALA A 46 -6.10 1.88 0.39
N VAL A 47 -6.64 1.01 -0.45
CA VAL A 47 -7.59 1.39 -1.52
C VAL A 47 -8.97 1.72 -0.94
N ASP A 48 -9.39 1.01 0.11
CA ASP A 48 -10.67 1.26 0.80
C ASP A 48 -10.58 2.41 1.82
N ALA A 49 -9.38 2.90 2.12
CA ALA A 49 -9.20 4.02 3.02
C ALA A 49 -9.85 5.28 2.42
N PRO A 50 -10.70 6.01 3.17
CA PRO A 50 -11.22 7.28 2.70
C PRO A 50 -10.04 8.21 2.43
N VAL A 51 -10.01 8.83 1.24
CA VAL A 51 -9.03 9.87 0.89
C VAL A 51 -9.08 10.91 2.02
N SER A 52 -8.10 10.85 2.92
CA SER A 52 -7.98 11.86 3.96
C SER A 52 -7.72 13.16 3.23
N ALA A 53 -8.64 14.12 3.40
CA ALA A 53 -8.47 15.46 2.90
C ALA A 53 -7.06 15.95 3.31
N PRO A 54 -6.30 16.57 2.40
CA PRO A 54 -4.95 17.03 2.72
C PRO A 54 -5.02 17.91 3.98
N PRO A 55 -4.07 17.76 4.92
CA PRO A 55 -4.07 18.52 6.15
C PRO A 55 -4.11 20.03 5.81
N PRO A 56 -4.89 20.85 6.54
CA PRO A 56 -5.10 22.27 6.24
C PRO A 56 -3.85 23.16 6.42
N GLU A 57 -2.65 22.58 6.47
CA GLU A 57 -1.40 23.27 6.81
C GLU A 57 -0.44 23.45 5.63
N GLN A 58 -0.89 23.28 4.37
CA GLN A 58 -0.20 23.91 3.24
C GLN A 58 -0.57 25.39 3.15
N SER A 59 -0.32 26.13 4.23
CA SER A 59 -0.32 27.58 4.21
C SER A 59 0.89 28.04 3.41
N THR A 60 0.63 28.68 2.28
CA THR A 60 1.58 29.38 1.43
C THR A 60 2.60 30.13 2.28
N LEU A 61 3.88 29.75 2.16
CA LEU A 61 4.99 30.57 2.65
C LEU A 61 4.93 31.90 1.90
N PRO A 62 4.82 33.06 2.58
CA PRO A 62 4.87 34.34 1.91
C PRO A 62 6.26 34.53 1.26
N LEU A 63 6.26 35.04 0.03
CA LEU A 63 7.45 35.42 -0.74
C LEU A 63 8.24 36.52 -0.05
#